data_AF-A0A8J4YJV4-F1
#
_entry.id   AF-A0A8J4YJV4-F1
#
_cell.length_a   1.000
_cell.length_b   1.000
_cell.length_c   1.000
_cell.angle_alpha   90.00
_cell.angle_beta   90.00
_cell.angle_gamma   90.00
#
_symmetry.space_group_name_H-M   'P 1'
#
loop_
_entity.id
_entity.type
_entity.pdbx_description
1 polymer ?
#
loop_
_entity_poly.entity_id
_entity_poly.type
_entity_poly.pdbx_seq_one_letter_code
_entity_poly.pdbx_strand_id
1 'polypeptide(L)'
;MQVLEICVCESGVIAEGSVSGVMDGRRYNRAVRLHKLVYEALMRLAWKGFLPWLEEKHSRDIHHLDGTLKNINSFHSNVSQGTFQELMESESCTHILKLFQVYLETLRDEHNLSAFWMSYLDMVEIMLDLVQASREGNWMLHLGAIRQMIPWCFAYDKVNYARFLTYYYAMMSRLPIEHPEVHEHFMQGGFSVQIGSKNPFGRIPVDQTIEETINKDTQTPGGTKGFSLKGGAVARYYLTSEYRSRYLRQLRAMVVGQKYTDFSHPDLQMPRIRRDEADVQSLVQLMETSWLNPFNAEQGDLVSLSLRLQHHQKLPKTF
;
A
#
# COMPACT_ATOMS: atom_id res chain seq x y z
N MET A 1 -14.49 -2.46 8.81
CA MET A 1 -13.25 -1.95 9.43
C MET A 1 -12.91 -2.69 10.74
N GLN A 2 -13.85 -2.87 11.68
CA GLN A 2 -13.64 -3.70 12.89
C GLN A 2 -13.19 -5.15 12.61
N VAL A 3 -13.68 -5.75 11.53
CA VAL A 3 -13.26 -7.10 11.10
C VAL A 3 -11.76 -7.15 10.74
N LEU A 4 -11.26 -6.14 10.01
CA LEU A 4 -9.82 -6.05 9.70
C LEU A 4 -8.99 -5.87 10.97
N GLU A 5 -9.49 -5.05 11.91
CA GLU A 5 -8.83 -4.76 13.18
C GLU A 5 -8.58 -6.02 14.01
N ILE A 6 -9.59 -6.86 14.18
CA ILE A 6 -9.47 -8.12 14.94
C ILE A 6 -8.52 -9.09 14.23
N CYS A 7 -8.64 -9.22 12.90
CA CYS A 7 -7.78 -10.10 12.11
C CYS A 7 -6.28 -9.78 12.26
N VAL A 8 -5.93 -8.50 12.28
CA VAL A 8 -4.51 -8.07 12.35
C VAL A 8 -3.93 -8.13 13.76
N CYS A 9 -4.78 -8.03 14.79
CA CYS A 9 -4.41 -8.30 16.17
C CYS A 9 -4.13 -9.79 16.38
N GLU A 10 -5.06 -10.64 15.96
CA GLU A 10 -5.00 -12.09 16.20
C GLU A 10 -3.89 -12.78 15.39
N SER A 11 -3.55 -12.25 14.22
CA SER A 11 -2.39 -12.71 13.44
C SER A 11 -1.04 -12.29 14.04
N GLY A 12 -1.02 -11.42 15.06
CA GLY A 12 0.20 -10.92 15.69
C GLY A 12 0.98 -9.89 14.86
N VAL A 13 0.46 -9.50 13.68
CA VAL A 13 1.12 -8.55 12.77
C VAL A 13 1.20 -7.15 13.38
N ILE A 14 0.16 -6.74 14.12
CA ILE A 14 0.14 -5.49 14.88
C ILE A 14 -0.22 -5.78 16.34
N ALA A 15 0.63 -5.33 17.26
CA ALA A 15 0.34 -5.41 18.69
C ALA A 15 -0.87 -4.53 19.05
N GLU A 16 -1.77 -5.03 19.90
CA GLU A 16 -3.05 -4.43 20.29
C GLU A 16 -2.95 -2.92 20.59
N GLY A 17 -1.96 -2.50 21.39
CA GLY A 17 -1.75 -1.09 21.75
C GLY A 17 -1.31 -0.18 20.60
N SER A 18 -1.08 -0.70 19.41
CA SER A 18 -0.69 0.06 18.20
C SER A 18 -1.77 0.11 17.12
N VAL A 19 -2.84 -0.67 17.28
CA VAL A 19 -3.83 -0.94 16.23
C VAL A 19 -4.65 0.29 15.91
N SER A 20 -5.18 0.98 16.92
CA SER A 20 -5.94 2.23 16.75
C SER A 20 -5.15 3.28 15.98
N GLY A 21 -3.87 3.47 16.32
CA GLY A 21 -3.00 4.42 15.61
C GLY A 21 -2.68 4.01 14.16
N VAL A 22 -2.79 2.73 13.83
CA VAL A 22 -2.62 2.22 12.45
C VAL A 22 -3.93 2.38 11.67
N MET A 23 -5.06 1.99 12.26
CA MET A 23 -6.37 2.06 11.63
C MET A 23 -6.85 3.50 11.43
N ASP A 24 -6.51 4.41 12.34
CA ASP A 24 -6.77 5.85 12.20
C ASP A 24 -5.83 6.55 11.21
N GLY A 25 -4.85 5.83 10.63
CA GLY A 25 -3.86 6.39 9.69
C GLY A 25 -2.80 7.28 10.34
N ARG A 26 -2.81 7.48 11.67
CA ARG A 26 -1.80 8.30 12.39
C ARG A 26 -0.38 7.74 12.26
N ARG A 27 -0.26 6.44 12.01
CA ARG A 27 1.01 5.75 11.75
C ARG A 27 1.09 5.32 10.29
N TYR A 28 1.13 6.31 9.38
CA TYR A 28 1.10 6.13 7.92
C TYR A 28 1.93 4.95 7.40
N ASN A 29 3.25 4.91 7.64
CA ASN A 29 4.11 3.84 7.13
C ASN A 29 3.71 2.44 7.64
N ARG A 30 3.20 2.34 8.88
CA ARG A 30 2.74 1.06 9.44
C ARG A 30 1.39 0.65 8.84
N ALA A 31 0.50 1.60 8.59
CA ALA A 31 -0.78 1.36 7.93
C ALA A 31 -0.58 0.88 6.49
N VAL A 32 0.26 1.57 5.70
CA VAL A 32 0.58 1.15 4.33
C VAL A 32 1.18 -0.26 4.31
N ARG A 33 2.13 -0.57 5.22
CA ARG A 33 2.68 -1.93 5.34
C ARG A 33 1.58 -2.95 5.66
N LEU A 34 0.72 -2.66 6.63
CA LEU A 34 -0.35 -3.57 7.01
C LEU A 34 -1.27 -3.90 5.83
N HIS A 35 -1.73 -2.87 5.11
CA HIS A 35 -2.61 -3.06 3.96
C HIS A 35 -1.95 -3.89 2.84
N LYS A 36 -0.65 -3.71 2.60
CA LYS A 36 0.13 -4.56 1.67
C LYS A 36 0.13 -6.03 2.09
N LEU A 37 0.40 -6.32 3.37
CA LEU A 37 0.46 -7.69 3.88
C LEU A 37 -0.90 -8.39 3.79
N VAL A 38 -1.98 -7.69 4.16
CA VAL A 38 -3.35 -8.23 4.08
C VAL A 38 -3.77 -8.43 2.63
N TYR A 39 -3.45 -7.49 1.74
CA TYR A 39 -3.68 -7.62 0.31
C TYR A 39 -3.00 -8.86 -0.25
N GLU A 40 -1.71 -9.05 0.05
CA GLU A 40 -0.96 -10.22 -0.41
C GLU A 40 -1.53 -11.53 0.14
N ALA A 41 -1.88 -11.57 1.44
CA ALA A 41 -2.49 -12.75 2.06
C ALA A 41 -3.81 -13.15 1.37
N LEU A 42 -4.69 -12.18 1.12
CA LEU A 42 -5.95 -12.41 0.40
C LEU A 42 -5.71 -12.84 -1.05
N MET A 43 -4.78 -12.20 -1.77
CA MET A 43 -4.44 -12.59 -3.14
C MET A 43 -3.86 -14.01 -3.21
N ARG A 44 -3.10 -14.45 -2.20
CA ARG A 44 -2.65 -15.85 -2.09
C ARG A 44 -3.81 -16.81 -1.87
N LEU A 45 -4.82 -16.45 -1.07
CA LEU A 45 -6.03 -17.26 -0.89
C LEU A 45 -6.83 -17.35 -2.20
N ALA A 46 -7.02 -16.23 -2.89
CA ALA A 46 -7.67 -16.21 -4.20
C ALA A 46 -6.88 -17.08 -5.20
N TRP A 47 -5.55 -16.98 -5.23
CA TRP A 47 -4.71 -17.80 -6.09
C TRP A 47 -4.83 -19.30 -5.79
N LYS A 48 -4.94 -19.69 -4.50
CA LYS A 48 -5.19 -21.09 -4.13
C LYS A 48 -6.52 -21.61 -4.69
N GLY A 49 -7.57 -20.80 -4.70
CA GLY A 49 -8.86 -21.15 -5.29
C GLY A 49 -8.90 -21.08 -6.82
N PHE A 50 -8.05 -20.24 -7.42
CA PHE A 50 -7.92 -20.12 -8.87
C PHE A 50 -7.41 -21.41 -9.53
N LEU A 51 -6.46 -22.12 -8.90
CA LEU A 51 -5.90 -23.35 -9.45
C LEU A 51 -6.96 -24.44 -9.74
N PRO A 52 -7.79 -24.88 -8.78
CA PRO A 52 -8.84 -25.87 -9.05
C PRO A 52 -9.90 -25.32 -10.00
N TRP A 53 -10.23 -24.02 -9.94
CA TRP A 53 -11.15 -23.39 -10.90
C TRP A 53 -10.62 -23.45 -12.34
N LEU A 54 -9.32 -23.22 -12.53
CA LEU A 54 -8.64 -23.31 -13.83
C LEU A 54 -8.65 -24.75 -14.33
N GLU A 55 -8.35 -25.71 -13.46
CA GLU A 55 -8.38 -27.15 -13.80
C GLU A 55 -9.77 -27.62 -14.21
N GLU A 56 -10.82 -27.19 -13.51
CA GLU A 56 -12.20 -27.60 -13.77
C GLU A 56 -12.77 -26.93 -15.04
N LYS A 57 -12.64 -25.60 -15.16
CA LYS A 57 -13.34 -24.81 -16.20
C LYS A 57 -12.49 -24.52 -17.42
N HIS A 58 -11.17 -24.55 -17.28
CA HIS A 58 -10.20 -24.08 -18.27
C HIS A 58 -9.00 -25.04 -18.41
N SER A 59 -9.24 -26.35 -18.30
CA SER A 59 -8.18 -27.38 -18.35
C SER A 59 -7.24 -27.29 -19.57
N ARG A 60 -7.73 -26.80 -20.70
CA ARG A 60 -6.93 -26.60 -21.92
C ARG A 60 -5.90 -25.47 -21.77
N ASP A 61 -6.14 -24.52 -20.87
CA ASP A 61 -5.33 -23.32 -20.66
C ASP A 61 -4.21 -23.53 -19.63
N ILE A 62 -4.15 -24.69 -18.95
CA ILE A 62 -3.12 -25.03 -17.95
C ILE A 62 -1.70 -24.90 -18.52
N HIS A 63 -1.51 -25.23 -19.80
CA HIS A 63 -0.20 -25.12 -20.45
C HIS A 63 0.33 -23.66 -20.49
N HIS A 64 -0.57 -22.66 -20.49
CA HIS A 64 -0.17 -21.27 -20.36
C HIS A 64 0.34 -20.98 -18.93
N LEU A 65 -0.28 -21.55 -17.89
CA LEU A 65 0.20 -21.43 -16.51
C LEU A 65 1.62 -22.00 -16.37
N ASP A 66 1.86 -23.20 -16.90
CA ASP A 66 3.18 -23.82 -16.90
C ASP A 66 4.21 -22.96 -17.65
N GLY A 67 3.82 -22.38 -18.79
CA GLY A 67 4.65 -21.46 -19.57
C GLY A 67 5.01 -20.20 -18.77
N THR A 68 4.03 -19.58 -18.11
CA THR A 68 4.23 -18.40 -17.27
C THR A 68 5.16 -18.69 -16.10
N LEU A 69 4.96 -19.81 -15.39
CA LEU A 69 5.81 -20.19 -14.25
C LEU A 69 7.25 -20.51 -14.69
N LYS A 70 7.44 -21.15 -15.86
CA LYS A 70 8.77 -21.36 -16.44
C LYS A 70 9.48 -20.04 -16.74
N ASN A 71 8.77 -19.09 -17.34
CA ASN A 71 9.31 -17.76 -17.63
C ASN A 71 9.71 -17.03 -16.34
N ILE A 72 8.82 -17.01 -15.34
CA ILE A 72 9.11 -16.39 -14.03
C ILE A 72 10.36 -17.00 -13.39
N ASN A 73 10.46 -18.34 -13.38
CA ASN A 73 11.62 -19.04 -12.83
C ASN A 73 12.92 -18.71 -13.55
N SER A 74 12.87 -18.45 -14.86
CA SER A 74 14.05 -18.05 -15.64
C SER A 74 14.61 -16.70 -15.23
N PHE A 75 13.79 -15.82 -14.63
CA PHE A 75 14.18 -14.46 -14.24
C PHE A 75 14.58 -14.32 -12.77
N HIS A 76 14.49 -15.38 -11.96
CA HIS A 76 14.66 -15.32 -10.50
C HIS A 76 15.99 -14.68 -10.05
N SER A 77 17.05 -14.77 -10.86
CA SER A 77 18.38 -14.24 -10.53
C SER A 77 18.68 -12.83 -11.05
N ASN A 78 17.94 -12.32 -12.04
CA ASN A 78 18.25 -11.05 -12.74
C ASN A 78 16.97 -10.29 -13.13
N VAL A 79 16.14 -9.94 -12.14
CA VAL A 79 14.94 -9.14 -12.37
C VAL A 79 15.34 -7.72 -12.78
N SER A 80 14.95 -7.34 -14.00
CA SER A 80 15.09 -6.00 -14.56
C SER A 80 13.77 -5.49 -15.13
N GLN A 81 13.68 -4.19 -15.41
CA GLN A 81 12.51 -3.61 -16.06
C GLN A 81 12.23 -4.26 -17.43
N GLY A 82 13.27 -4.55 -18.21
CA GLY A 82 13.14 -5.18 -19.53
C GLY A 82 12.57 -6.60 -19.43
N THR A 83 13.14 -7.43 -18.56
CA THR A 83 12.64 -8.81 -18.33
C THR A 83 11.22 -8.82 -17.76
N PHE A 84 10.87 -7.83 -16.94
CA PHE A 84 9.49 -7.69 -16.44
C PHE A 84 8.53 -7.37 -17.59
N GLN A 85 8.91 -6.44 -18.48
CA GLN A 85 8.10 -6.09 -19.64
C GLN A 85 7.93 -7.29 -20.60
N GLU A 86 9.00 -8.01 -20.90
CA GLU A 86 8.96 -9.24 -21.70
C GLU A 86 8.01 -10.29 -21.12
N LEU A 87 8.01 -10.47 -19.79
CA LEU A 87 7.09 -11.37 -19.11
C LEU A 87 5.63 -10.90 -19.29
N MET A 88 5.36 -9.62 -19.04
CA MET A 88 4.02 -9.04 -19.15
C MET A 88 3.48 -9.06 -20.58
N GLU A 89 4.34 -8.98 -21.58
CA GLU A 89 3.97 -9.06 -23.00
C GLU A 89 3.84 -10.51 -23.51
N SER A 90 4.28 -11.50 -22.72
CA SER A 90 4.17 -12.90 -23.13
C SER A 90 2.70 -13.34 -23.22
N GLU A 91 2.38 -14.09 -24.28
CA GLU A 91 1.02 -14.58 -24.53
C GLU A 91 0.48 -15.40 -23.35
N SER A 92 1.28 -16.34 -22.85
CA SER A 92 0.89 -17.17 -21.71
C SER A 92 0.63 -16.36 -20.45
N CYS A 93 1.48 -15.38 -20.11
CA CYS A 93 1.26 -14.54 -18.93
C CYS A 93 0.00 -13.67 -19.10
N THR A 94 -0.15 -13.03 -20.26
CA THR A 94 -1.33 -12.22 -20.56
C THR A 94 -2.62 -13.04 -20.47
N HIS A 95 -2.61 -14.27 -20.98
CA HIS A 95 -3.77 -15.16 -20.94
C HIS A 95 -4.12 -15.58 -19.51
N ILE A 96 -3.13 -15.98 -18.72
CA ILE A 96 -3.35 -16.36 -17.32
C ILE A 96 -3.80 -15.18 -16.47
N LEU A 97 -3.25 -13.98 -16.67
CA LEU A 97 -3.71 -12.78 -15.98
C LEU A 97 -5.16 -12.44 -16.31
N LYS A 98 -5.59 -12.62 -17.57
CA LYS A 98 -7.01 -12.44 -17.96
C LYS A 98 -7.91 -13.48 -17.29
N LEU A 99 -7.52 -14.76 -17.28
CA LEU A 99 -8.29 -15.81 -16.61
C LEU A 99 -8.37 -15.57 -15.10
N PHE A 100 -7.26 -15.13 -14.49
CA PHE A 100 -7.26 -14.79 -13.08
C PHE A 100 -8.17 -13.59 -12.79
N GLN A 101 -8.17 -12.56 -13.66
CA GLN A 101 -9.12 -11.45 -13.54
C GLN A 101 -10.57 -11.92 -13.62
N VAL A 102 -10.90 -12.80 -14.57
CA VAL A 102 -12.24 -13.40 -14.67
C VAL A 102 -12.59 -14.15 -13.37
N TYR A 103 -11.66 -14.92 -12.81
CA TYR A 103 -11.86 -15.59 -11.54
C TYR A 103 -12.10 -14.61 -10.39
N LEU A 104 -11.34 -13.53 -10.29
CA LEU A 104 -11.57 -12.48 -9.29
C LEU A 104 -12.97 -11.86 -9.43
N GLU A 105 -13.49 -11.68 -10.65
CA GLU A 105 -14.88 -11.25 -10.83
C GLU A 105 -15.89 -12.28 -10.30
N THR A 106 -15.63 -13.58 -10.50
CA THR A 106 -16.51 -14.60 -9.92
C THR A 106 -16.55 -14.54 -8.39
N LEU A 107 -15.43 -14.21 -7.74
CA LEU A 107 -15.38 -14.02 -6.29
C LEU A 107 -16.25 -12.82 -5.85
N ARG A 108 -16.33 -11.75 -6.65
CA ARG A 108 -17.16 -10.58 -6.31
C ARG A 108 -18.65 -10.91 -6.25
N ASP A 109 -19.10 -11.83 -7.10
CA ASP A 109 -20.52 -12.18 -7.25
C ASP A 109 -20.94 -13.41 -6.42
N GLU A 110 -19.99 -14.12 -5.80
CA GLU A 110 -20.24 -15.41 -5.16
C GLU A 110 -21.08 -15.30 -3.88
N HIS A 111 -20.59 -14.54 -2.89
CA HIS A 111 -21.28 -14.32 -1.62
C HIS A 111 -20.81 -13.03 -0.94
N ASN A 112 -21.60 -12.51 -0.01
CA ASN A 112 -21.39 -11.17 0.57
C ASN A 112 -20.04 -11.00 1.28
N LEU A 113 -19.51 -12.06 1.91
CA LEU A 113 -18.20 -12.00 2.58
C LEU A 113 -17.08 -11.87 1.54
N SER A 114 -17.12 -12.65 0.46
CA SER A 114 -16.17 -12.53 -0.64
C SER A 114 -16.24 -11.14 -1.28
N ALA A 115 -17.45 -10.67 -1.63
CA ALA A 115 -17.69 -9.35 -2.19
C ALA A 115 -17.10 -8.22 -1.31
N PHE A 116 -17.27 -8.32 0.01
CA PHE A 116 -16.67 -7.38 0.96
C PHE A 116 -15.14 -7.36 0.88
N TRP A 117 -14.48 -8.51 0.91
CA TRP A 117 -13.01 -8.57 0.87
C TRP A 117 -12.45 -8.20 -0.50
N MET A 118 -13.16 -8.51 -1.59
CA MET A 118 -12.81 -8.02 -2.93
C MET A 118 -12.90 -6.49 -2.99
N SER A 119 -13.95 -5.87 -2.42
CA SER A 119 -14.04 -4.40 -2.34
C SER A 119 -12.89 -3.78 -1.54
N TYR A 120 -12.39 -4.49 -0.52
CA TYR A 120 -11.21 -4.07 0.24
C TYR A 120 -9.94 -4.15 -0.61
N LEU A 121 -9.76 -5.22 -1.40
CA LEU A 121 -8.64 -5.34 -2.34
C LEU A 121 -8.65 -4.17 -3.34
N ASP A 122 -9.80 -3.86 -3.94
CA ASP A 122 -9.94 -2.76 -4.89
C ASP A 122 -9.50 -1.40 -4.26
N MET A 123 -9.87 -1.14 -3.01
CA MET A 123 -9.43 0.07 -2.30
C MET A 123 -7.93 0.09 -2.01
N VAL A 124 -7.34 -1.07 -1.69
CA VAL A 124 -5.89 -1.17 -1.45
C VAL A 124 -5.11 -0.99 -2.75
N GLU A 125 -5.58 -1.52 -3.87
CA GLU A 125 -4.99 -1.27 -5.19
C GLU A 125 -4.95 0.23 -5.51
N ILE A 126 -6.06 0.95 -5.31
CA ILE A 126 -6.08 2.42 -5.51
C ILE A 126 -5.08 3.13 -4.59
N MET A 127 -4.93 2.68 -3.34
CA MET A 127 -3.91 3.22 -2.43
C MET A 127 -2.50 2.96 -2.98
N LEU A 128 -2.22 1.77 -3.50
CA LEU A 128 -0.94 1.42 -4.10
C LEU A 128 -0.66 2.24 -5.37
N ASP A 129 -1.67 2.46 -6.22
CA ASP A 129 -1.58 3.33 -7.40
C ASP A 129 -1.23 4.77 -7.01
N LEU A 130 -1.86 5.33 -5.97
CA LEU A 130 -1.52 6.68 -5.47
C LEU A 130 -0.07 6.76 -4.97
N VAL A 131 0.40 5.71 -4.28
CA VAL A 131 1.79 5.62 -3.83
C VAL A 131 2.73 5.53 -5.03
N GLN A 132 2.46 4.63 -5.97
CA GLN A 132 3.27 4.46 -7.18
C GLN A 132 3.32 5.75 -7.99
N ALA A 133 2.16 6.36 -8.26
CA ALA A 133 2.06 7.61 -8.99
C ALA A 133 2.93 8.70 -8.37
N SER A 134 2.89 8.84 -7.04
CA SER A 134 3.73 9.80 -6.33
C SER A 134 5.22 9.47 -6.46
N ARG A 135 5.59 8.19 -6.34
CA ARG A 135 6.98 7.68 -6.33
C ARG A 135 7.66 7.78 -7.69
N GLU A 136 6.90 7.58 -8.75
CA GLU A 136 7.36 7.66 -10.15
C GLU A 136 7.15 9.06 -10.75
N GLY A 137 6.34 9.91 -10.11
CA GLY A 137 5.91 11.17 -10.71
C GLY A 137 4.96 10.96 -11.89
N ASN A 138 4.14 9.91 -11.87
CA ASN A 138 3.17 9.61 -12.91
C ASN A 138 1.84 10.34 -12.66
N TRP A 139 1.66 11.48 -13.31
CA TRP A 139 0.49 12.33 -13.11
C TRP A 139 -0.82 11.68 -13.58
N MET A 140 -0.78 10.92 -14.68
CA MET A 140 -1.97 10.28 -15.22
C MET A 140 -2.46 9.15 -14.31
N LEU A 141 -1.54 8.35 -13.75
CA LEU A 141 -1.87 7.34 -12.75
C LEU A 141 -2.46 7.99 -11.49
N HIS A 142 -1.88 9.10 -11.02
CA HIS A 142 -2.42 9.85 -9.88
C HIS A 142 -3.88 10.28 -10.12
N LEU A 143 -4.15 10.91 -11.26
CA LEU A 143 -5.48 11.41 -11.58
C LEU A 143 -6.49 10.27 -11.79
N GLY A 144 -6.05 9.15 -12.39
CA GLY A 144 -6.84 7.93 -12.52
C GLY A 144 -7.20 7.31 -11.17
N ALA A 145 -6.23 7.17 -10.26
CA ALA A 145 -6.46 6.63 -8.94
C ALA A 145 -7.38 7.53 -8.09
N ILE A 146 -7.24 8.86 -8.17
CA ILE A 146 -8.17 9.80 -7.53
C ILE A 146 -9.60 9.62 -8.05
N ARG A 147 -9.78 9.46 -9.37
CA ARG A 147 -11.10 9.20 -9.96
C ARG A 147 -11.73 7.93 -9.37
N GLN A 148 -10.94 6.86 -9.25
CA GLN A 148 -11.38 5.57 -8.70
C GLN A 148 -11.68 5.63 -7.20
N MET A 149 -10.99 6.48 -6.43
CA MET A 149 -11.21 6.66 -4.99
C MET A 149 -12.52 7.38 -4.65
N ILE A 150 -13.03 8.23 -5.55
CA ILE A 150 -14.22 9.07 -5.26
C ILE A 150 -15.47 8.23 -4.91
N PRO A 151 -15.88 7.21 -5.70
CA PRO A 151 -17.00 6.33 -5.34
C PRO A 151 -16.86 5.70 -3.95
N TRP A 152 -15.66 5.27 -3.58
CA TRP A 152 -15.39 4.69 -2.26
C TRP A 152 -15.58 5.71 -1.13
N CYS A 153 -15.22 6.97 -1.35
CA CYS A 153 -15.50 8.03 -0.38
C CYS A 153 -17.00 8.22 -0.13
N PHE A 154 -17.83 8.06 -1.17
CA PHE A 154 -19.29 8.05 -1.00
C PHE A 154 -19.78 6.80 -0.28
N ALA A 155 -19.31 5.62 -0.67
CA ALA A 155 -19.71 4.34 -0.08
C ALA A 155 -19.42 4.24 1.44
N TYR A 156 -18.32 4.86 1.88
CA TYR A 156 -17.87 4.84 3.29
C TYR A 156 -18.18 6.13 4.06
N ASP A 157 -19.15 6.93 3.60
CA ASP A 157 -19.63 8.16 4.24
C ASP A 157 -18.51 9.17 4.59
N LYS A 158 -17.52 9.29 3.68
CA LYS A 158 -16.44 10.27 3.75
C LYS A 158 -16.82 11.52 2.96
N VAL A 159 -17.96 12.12 3.31
CA VAL A 159 -18.61 13.22 2.55
C VAL A 159 -17.67 14.39 2.25
N ASN A 160 -16.82 14.78 3.21
CA ASN A 160 -15.84 15.84 3.00
C ASN A 160 -14.82 15.45 1.93
N TYR A 161 -14.25 14.24 2.01
CA TYR A 161 -13.31 13.73 1.02
C TYR A 161 -13.98 13.58 -0.34
N ALA A 162 -15.18 13.00 -0.41
CA ALA A 162 -15.93 12.85 -1.65
C ALA A 162 -16.13 14.20 -2.35
N ARG A 163 -16.54 15.24 -1.61
CA ARG A 163 -16.74 16.60 -2.13
C ARG A 163 -15.43 17.22 -2.65
N PHE A 164 -14.39 17.23 -1.82
CA PHE A 164 -13.14 17.90 -2.16
C PHE A 164 -12.36 17.15 -3.25
N LEU A 165 -12.36 15.82 -3.25
CA LEU A 165 -11.73 15.02 -4.30
C LEU A 165 -12.46 15.17 -5.65
N THR A 166 -13.79 15.26 -5.65
CA THR A 166 -14.55 15.51 -6.88
C THR A 166 -14.19 16.87 -7.47
N TYR A 167 -14.15 17.92 -6.63
CA TYR A 167 -13.73 19.26 -7.06
C TYR A 167 -12.28 19.26 -7.57
N TYR A 168 -11.36 18.67 -6.80
CA TYR A 168 -9.97 18.51 -7.18
C TYR A 168 -9.83 17.81 -8.54
N TYR A 169 -10.50 16.67 -8.73
CA TYR A 169 -10.46 15.92 -10.00
C TYR A 169 -10.94 16.76 -11.19
N ALA A 170 -12.04 17.51 -11.02
CA ALA A 170 -12.58 18.38 -12.05
C ALA A 170 -11.60 19.51 -12.43
N MET A 171 -10.98 20.15 -11.44
CA MET A 171 -9.97 21.19 -11.66
C MET A 171 -8.72 20.61 -12.33
N MET A 172 -8.21 19.50 -11.81
CA MET A 172 -6.99 18.87 -12.34
C MET A 172 -7.17 18.36 -13.77
N SER A 173 -8.37 17.91 -14.14
CA SER A 173 -8.69 17.47 -15.51
C SER A 173 -8.75 18.62 -16.52
N ARG A 174 -8.90 19.88 -16.06
CA ARG A 174 -8.94 21.08 -16.90
C ARG A 174 -7.59 21.78 -17.03
N LEU A 175 -6.57 21.34 -16.29
CA LEU A 175 -5.22 21.90 -16.37
C LEU A 175 -4.66 22.00 -17.81
N PRO A 176 -4.85 21.03 -18.72
CA PRO A 176 -4.35 21.17 -20.09
C PRO A 176 -4.88 22.40 -20.83
N ILE A 177 -6.06 22.88 -20.45
CA ILE A 177 -6.76 24.01 -21.10
C ILE A 177 -6.52 25.30 -20.32
N GLU A 178 -6.69 25.27 -19.00
CA GLU A 178 -6.66 26.48 -18.17
C GLU A 178 -5.23 26.88 -17.76
N HIS A 179 -4.35 25.90 -17.57
CA HIS A 179 -2.99 26.08 -17.06
C HIS A 179 -2.01 25.10 -17.73
N PRO A 180 -1.79 25.21 -19.05
CA PRO A 180 -1.00 24.24 -19.82
C PRO A 180 0.44 24.10 -19.32
N GLU A 181 1.06 25.18 -18.84
CA GLU A 181 2.42 25.15 -18.25
C GLU A 181 2.48 24.29 -16.98
N VAL A 182 1.44 24.39 -16.12
CA VAL A 182 1.33 23.56 -14.91
C VAL A 182 1.08 22.11 -15.28
N HIS A 183 0.23 21.87 -16.27
CA HIS A 183 -0.02 20.52 -16.78
C HIS A 183 1.27 19.88 -17.31
N GLU A 184 2.04 20.60 -18.13
CA GLU A 184 3.33 20.14 -18.63
C GLU A 184 4.30 19.82 -17.48
N HIS A 185 4.41 20.71 -16.49
CA HIS A 185 5.23 20.46 -15.31
C HIS A 185 4.81 19.19 -14.54
N PHE A 186 3.50 18.96 -14.38
CA PHE A 186 2.98 17.76 -13.72
C PHE A 186 3.23 16.49 -14.54
N MET A 187 3.10 16.54 -15.86
CA MET A 187 3.42 15.43 -16.76
C MET A 187 4.91 15.05 -16.72
N GLN A 188 5.79 16.00 -16.37
CA GLN A 188 7.22 15.75 -16.09
C GLN A 188 7.47 15.25 -14.65
N GLY A 189 6.42 14.97 -13.89
CA GLY A 189 6.46 14.49 -12.49
C GLY A 189 6.60 15.59 -11.44
N GLY A 190 6.43 16.87 -11.82
CA GLY A 190 6.60 18.02 -10.94
C GLY A 190 5.61 18.13 -9.77
N PHE A 191 4.58 17.27 -9.71
CA PHE A 191 3.65 17.23 -8.58
C PHE A 191 4.19 16.47 -7.36
N SER A 192 5.31 15.75 -7.49
CA SER A 192 5.99 15.07 -6.39
C SER A 192 7.49 15.41 -6.35
N VAL A 193 8.09 15.33 -5.16
CA VAL A 193 9.47 15.79 -4.92
C VAL A 193 10.43 14.62 -4.91
N GLN A 194 11.46 14.70 -5.76
CA GLN A 194 12.54 13.72 -5.82
C GLN A 194 13.51 13.90 -4.64
N ILE A 195 13.57 12.88 -3.77
CA ILE A 195 14.58 12.83 -2.69
C ILE A 195 15.81 12.06 -3.19
N GLY A 196 16.90 12.80 -3.41
CA GLY A 196 18.17 12.25 -3.86
C GLY A 196 18.24 12.02 -5.38
N SER A 197 19.44 11.92 -5.92
CA SER A 197 19.68 11.97 -7.38
C SER A 197 19.67 10.61 -8.10
N LYS A 198 19.60 9.49 -7.36
CA LYS A 198 19.88 8.15 -7.92
C LYS A 198 18.68 7.19 -7.91
N ASN A 199 17.64 7.43 -7.10
CA ASN A 199 16.52 6.50 -6.98
C ASN A 199 15.33 6.97 -7.84
N PRO A 200 15.02 6.31 -8.97
CA PRO A 200 13.87 6.69 -9.80
C PRO A 200 12.52 6.50 -9.10
N PHE A 201 12.45 5.64 -8.07
CA PHE A 201 11.26 5.45 -7.21
C PHE A 201 11.36 6.24 -5.89
N GLY A 202 12.17 7.31 -5.90
CA GLY A 202 12.54 8.09 -4.72
C GLY A 202 11.64 9.30 -4.45
N ARG A 203 10.65 9.56 -5.30
CA ARG A 203 9.79 10.72 -5.14
C ARG A 203 8.78 10.53 -4.02
N ILE A 204 8.39 11.61 -3.35
CA ILE A 204 7.31 11.58 -2.37
C ILE A 204 6.40 12.82 -2.51
N PRO A 205 5.16 12.78 -2.01
CA PRO A 205 4.29 13.95 -2.00
C PRO A 205 4.95 15.16 -1.33
N VAL A 206 4.58 16.36 -1.80
CA VAL A 206 5.15 17.64 -1.32
C VAL A 206 4.98 17.79 0.19
N ASP A 207 3.79 17.50 0.72
CA ASP A 207 3.51 17.57 2.16
C ASP A 207 4.41 16.62 2.97
N GLN A 208 4.52 15.36 2.53
CA GLN A 208 5.41 14.38 3.15
C GLN A 208 6.89 14.82 3.08
N THR A 209 7.28 15.53 2.02
CA THR A 209 8.64 16.08 1.90
C THR A 209 8.91 17.11 2.98
N ILE A 210 7.96 18.01 3.23
CA ILE A 210 8.08 19.02 4.28
C ILE A 210 8.18 18.33 5.64
N GLU A 211 7.38 17.28 5.88
CA GLU A 211 7.43 16.50 7.12
C GLU A 211 8.78 15.81 7.35
N GLU A 212 9.29 15.10 6.34
CA GLU A 212 10.53 14.32 6.45
C GLU A 212 11.82 15.15 6.37
N THR A 213 11.74 16.42 5.96
CA THR A 213 12.91 17.31 5.84
C THR A 213 12.85 18.46 6.82
N ILE A 214 12.04 19.48 6.52
CA ILE A 214 12.00 20.74 7.27
C ILE A 214 11.48 20.48 8.67
N ASN A 215 10.34 19.81 8.82
CA ASN A 215 9.72 19.60 10.12
C ASN A 215 10.55 18.69 11.01
N LYS A 216 11.08 17.59 10.47
CA LYS A 216 12.00 16.71 11.19
C LYS A 216 13.22 17.44 11.75
N ASP A 217 13.77 18.38 11.00
CA ASP A 217 14.96 19.15 11.41
C ASP A 217 14.62 20.37 12.30
N THR A 218 13.38 20.85 12.30
CA THR A 218 12.98 22.09 12.99
C THR A 218 12.05 21.88 14.18
N GLN A 219 11.28 20.80 14.21
CA GLN A 219 10.35 20.51 15.29
C GLN A 219 11.11 20.00 16.53
N THR A 220 10.81 20.60 17.67
CA THR A 220 11.28 20.15 18.99
C THR A 220 10.22 19.26 19.64
N PRO A 221 10.54 18.48 20.70
CA PRO A 221 9.57 17.61 21.37
C PRO A 221 8.28 18.29 21.86
N GLY A 222 8.24 19.63 21.97
CA GLY A 222 7.05 20.42 22.31
C GLY A 222 6.26 20.95 21.11
N GLY A 223 6.62 20.57 19.88
CA GLY A 223 6.08 21.13 18.64
C GLY A 223 6.55 22.57 18.40
N THR A 224 5.90 23.26 17.44
CA THR A 224 6.17 24.66 17.09
C THR A 224 5.24 25.65 17.77
N LYS A 225 4.24 25.16 18.54
CA LYS A 225 3.20 25.98 19.16
C LYS A 225 3.80 26.86 20.26
N GLY A 226 3.74 28.19 20.07
CA GLY A 226 4.35 29.20 20.96
C GLY A 226 5.81 29.54 20.66
N PHE A 227 6.47 28.77 19.79
CA PHE A 227 7.84 29.02 19.34
C PHE A 227 7.90 30.05 18.21
N SER A 228 6.93 29.99 17.28
CA SER A 228 6.76 30.93 16.17
C SER A 228 6.45 32.37 16.62
N LEU A 229 5.98 32.55 17.85
CA LEU A 229 5.64 33.85 18.43
C LEU A 229 6.85 34.56 19.07
N LYS A 230 8.01 33.89 19.16
CA LYS A 230 9.25 34.46 19.74
C LYS A 230 10.29 34.66 18.64
N GLY A 231 10.44 35.90 18.17
CA GLY A 231 11.35 36.24 17.06
C GLY A 231 12.79 35.73 17.23
N GLY A 232 13.35 35.82 18.45
CA GLY A 232 14.70 35.29 18.73
C GLY A 232 14.81 33.76 18.64
N ALA A 233 13.74 33.03 18.95
CA ALA A 233 13.69 31.58 18.83
C ALA A 233 13.55 31.14 17.36
N VAL A 234 12.69 31.83 16.59
CA VAL A 234 12.55 31.63 15.14
C VAL A 234 13.87 31.88 14.42
N ALA A 235 14.54 33.00 14.72
CA ALA A 235 15.83 33.30 14.13
C ALA A 235 16.88 32.22 14.45
N ARG A 236 16.95 31.79 15.72
CA ARG A 236 17.98 30.83 16.16
C ARG A 236 17.73 29.41 15.70
N TYR A 237 16.49 28.94 15.60
CA TYR A 237 16.21 27.51 15.37
C TYR A 237 15.48 27.21 14.05
N TYR A 238 14.84 28.20 13.43
CA TYR A 238 14.17 28.04 12.13
C TYR A 238 15.04 28.60 10.99
N LEU A 239 15.41 29.89 11.06
CA LEU A 239 16.18 30.53 9.99
C LEU A 239 17.59 29.94 9.83
N THR A 240 18.22 29.50 10.92
CA THR A 240 19.52 28.82 10.84
C THR A 240 19.43 27.31 10.67
N SER A 241 18.22 26.72 10.64
CA SER A 241 18.08 25.26 10.69
C SER A 241 18.76 24.57 9.52
N GLU A 242 18.53 25.07 8.31
CA GLU A 242 19.15 24.56 7.09
C GLU A 242 20.68 24.57 7.21
N TYR A 243 21.26 25.70 7.64
CA TYR A 243 22.70 25.84 7.80
C TYR A 243 23.25 24.85 8.84
N ARG A 244 22.59 24.70 9.99
CA ARG A 244 23.01 23.74 11.03
C ARG A 244 22.92 22.30 10.54
N SER A 245 21.82 21.92 9.87
CA SER A 245 21.66 20.60 9.26
C SER A 245 22.73 20.34 8.20
N ARG A 246 23.08 21.35 7.39
CA ARG A 246 24.16 21.27 6.39
C ARG A 246 25.52 21.08 7.04
N TYR A 247 25.86 21.88 8.06
CA TYR A 247 27.12 21.74 8.79
C TYR A 247 27.24 20.37 9.46
N LEU A 248 26.19 19.89 10.13
CA LEU A 248 26.18 18.56 10.74
C LEU A 248 26.37 17.45 9.70
N ARG A 249 25.75 17.57 8.52
CA ARG A 249 25.89 16.61 7.42
C ARG A 249 27.33 16.58 6.88
N GLN A 250 27.93 17.76 6.67
CA GLN A 250 29.32 17.88 6.22
C GLN A 250 30.30 17.33 7.27
N LEU A 251 30.09 17.65 8.55
CA LEU A 251 30.91 17.16 9.66
C LEU A 251 30.82 15.62 9.77
N ARG A 252 29.63 15.04 9.66
CA ARG A 252 29.45 13.58 9.61
C ARG A 252 30.19 12.96 8.42
N ALA A 253 30.12 13.58 7.24
CA ALA A 253 30.83 13.09 6.06
C ALA A 253 32.37 13.14 6.25
N MET A 254 32.88 14.16 6.92
CA MET A 254 34.31 14.30 7.24
C MET A 254 34.79 13.27 8.28
N VAL A 255 33.98 12.98 9.31
CA VAL A 255 34.37 12.10 10.43
C VAL A 255 34.20 10.62 10.11
N VAL A 256 33.13 10.24 9.40
CA VAL A 256 32.77 8.83 9.16
C VAL A 256 33.27 8.35 7.79
N GLY A 257 33.74 9.28 6.94
CA GLY A 257 33.98 9.06 5.51
C GLY A 257 32.65 8.99 4.75
N GLN A 258 32.63 9.44 3.49
CA GLN A 258 31.48 9.22 2.60
C GLN A 258 31.37 7.72 2.28
N LYS A 259 30.73 6.95 3.15
CA LYS A 259 30.15 5.67 2.75
C LYS A 259 28.94 6.00 1.88
N TYR A 260 29.15 6.12 0.58
CA TYR A 260 28.07 5.92 -0.39
C TYR A 260 27.65 4.45 -0.23
N THR A 261 26.75 4.18 0.72
CA THR A 261 26.08 2.89 0.74
C THR A 261 25.27 2.82 -0.53
N ASP A 262 25.45 1.77 -1.32
CA ASP A 262 24.52 1.44 -2.39
C ASP A 262 23.10 1.56 -1.84
N PHE A 263 22.27 2.34 -2.52
CA PHE A 263 20.95 2.68 -2.02
C PHE A 263 20.12 1.40 -1.92
N SER A 264 19.97 0.87 -0.71
CA SER A 264 19.12 -0.27 -0.42
C SER A 264 17.85 0.26 0.23
N HIS A 265 16.71 0.11 -0.47
CA HIS A 265 15.41 0.44 0.11
C HIS A 265 15.18 -0.45 1.34
N PRO A 266 14.75 0.09 2.49
CA PRO A 266 14.56 -0.70 3.72
C PRO A 266 13.67 -1.94 3.52
N ASP A 267 12.68 -1.83 2.63
CA ASP A 267 11.76 -2.94 2.30
C ASP A 267 12.42 -4.07 1.51
N LEU A 268 13.52 -3.80 0.80
CA LEU A 268 14.25 -4.80 0.01
C LEU A 268 15.36 -5.50 0.81
N GLN A 269 15.49 -5.21 2.10
CA GLN A 269 16.46 -5.88 2.95
C GLN A 269 15.96 -7.29 3.32
N MET A 270 16.84 -8.30 3.24
CA MET A 270 16.50 -9.69 3.56
C MET A 270 15.79 -9.90 4.90
N PRO A 271 16.17 -9.22 6.02
CA PRO A 271 15.42 -9.33 7.27
C PRO A 271 13.99 -8.82 7.17
N ARG A 272 13.75 -7.77 6.37
CA ARG A 272 12.41 -7.21 6.16
C ARG A 272 11.56 -8.15 5.32
N ILE A 273 12.10 -8.64 4.19
CA ILE A 273 11.43 -9.62 3.31
C ILE A 273 11.00 -10.86 4.10
N ARG A 274 11.91 -11.44 4.90
CA ARG A 274 11.60 -12.63 5.72
C ARG A 274 10.52 -12.37 6.76
N ARG A 275 10.50 -11.18 7.37
CA ARG A 275 9.47 -10.81 8.35
C ARG A 275 8.12 -10.61 7.67
N ASP A 276 8.10 -9.91 6.54
CA ASP A 276 6.87 -9.65 5.80
C ASP A 276 6.28 -10.98 5.29
N GLU A 277 7.11 -11.91 4.79
CA GLU A 277 6.67 -13.27 4.44
C GLU A 277 6.07 -14.02 5.64
N ALA A 278 6.72 -13.99 6.80
CA ALA A 278 6.21 -14.64 8.01
C ALA A 278 4.87 -14.05 8.46
N ASP A 279 4.72 -12.73 8.38
CA ASP A 279 3.47 -12.02 8.70
C ASP A 279 2.35 -12.40 7.71
N VAL A 280 2.64 -12.48 6.41
CA VAL A 280 1.69 -12.92 5.37
C VAL A 280 1.24 -14.35 5.61
N GLN A 281 2.17 -15.27 5.89
CA GLN A 281 1.83 -16.66 6.21
C GLN A 281 0.96 -16.77 7.47
N SER A 282 1.24 -15.96 8.49
CA SER A 282 0.43 -15.91 9.71
C SER A 282 -1.01 -15.46 9.42
N LEU A 283 -1.18 -14.46 8.55
CA LEU A 283 -2.50 -13.99 8.09
C LEU A 283 -3.24 -15.07 7.29
N VAL A 284 -2.57 -15.72 6.32
CA VAL A 284 -3.15 -16.81 5.52
C VAL A 284 -3.60 -17.96 6.44
N GLN A 285 -2.73 -18.40 7.35
CA GLN A 285 -3.04 -19.48 8.29
C GLN A 285 -4.21 -19.11 9.20
N LEU A 286 -4.26 -17.88 9.70
CA LEU A 286 -5.38 -17.41 10.53
C LEU A 286 -6.69 -17.49 9.75
N MET A 287 -6.71 -16.97 8.53
CA MET A 287 -7.88 -16.96 7.63
C MET A 287 -8.37 -18.36 7.26
N GLU A 288 -7.47 -19.33 7.12
CA GLU A 288 -7.82 -20.73 6.78
C GLU A 288 -8.25 -21.57 7.99
N THR A 289 -7.65 -21.35 9.17
CA THR A 289 -7.81 -22.27 10.31
C THR A 289 -8.74 -21.74 11.39
N SER A 290 -8.60 -20.47 11.76
CA SER A 290 -9.27 -19.89 12.92
C SER A 290 -10.44 -19.00 12.51
N TRP A 291 -10.31 -18.38 11.34
CA TRP A 291 -11.30 -17.53 10.72
C TRP A 291 -12.07 -18.25 9.61
N LEU A 292 -12.94 -17.52 8.94
CA LEU A 292 -13.59 -17.95 7.71
C LEU A 292 -12.74 -17.51 6.53
N ASN A 293 -12.32 -18.45 5.70
CA ASN A 293 -11.70 -18.12 4.41
C ASN A 293 -12.75 -17.38 3.57
N PRO A 294 -12.52 -16.11 3.21
CA PRO A 294 -13.53 -15.30 2.56
C PRO A 294 -13.87 -15.71 1.14
N PHE A 295 -13.07 -16.60 0.52
CA PHE A 295 -13.22 -17.05 -0.86
C PHE A 295 -13.59 -18.54 -0.97
N ASN A 296 -14.14 -19.13 0.09
CA ASN A 296 -14.59 -20.51 0.08
C ASN A 296 -16.11 -20.59 -0.13
N ALA A 297 -16.52 -21.19 -1.25
CA ALA A 297 -17.90 -21.34 -1.72
C ALA A 297 -18.85 -22.00 -0.72
N GLU A 298 -18.33 -22.88 0.15
CA GLU A 298 -19.18 -23.73 1.00
C GLU A 298 -19.81 -22.98 2.19
N GLN A 299 -19.47 -21.71 2.43
CA GLN A 299 -19.86 -21.00 3.66
C GLN A 299 -20.40 -19.59 3.34
N GLY A 300 -21.64 -19.54 2.85
CA GLY A 300 -22.29 -18.36 2.28
C GLY A 300 -22.83 -17.29 3.24
N ASP A 301 -22.83 -17.51 4.56
CA ASP A 301 -23.36 -16.51 5.49
C ASP A 301 -22.29 -15.50 5.91
N LEU A 302 -22.69 -14.22 5.95
CA LEU A 302 -21.91 -13.13 6.52
C LEU A 302 -21.91 -13.31 8.05
N VAL A 303 -21.10 -14.26 8.53
CA VAL A 303 -21.01 -14.53 9.96
C VAL A 303 -20.40 -13.28 10.59
N SER A 304 -21.18 -12.60 11.43
CA SER A 304 -20.65 -11.63 12.36
C SER A 304 -19.59 -12.35 13.20
N LEU A 305 -18.32 -12.08 12.92
CA LEU A 305 -17.17 -12.77 13.54
C LEU A 305 -17.14 -12.59 15.07
N SER A 306 -17.87 -11.60 15.61
CA SER A 306 -18.11 -11.49 17.06
C SER A 306 -18.88 -12.66 17.66
N LEU A 307 -19.67 -13.43 16.89
CA LEU A 307 -20.45 -14.55 17.41
C LEU A 307 -19.63 -15.85 17.59
N ARG A 308 -18.57 -16.09 16.80
CA ARG A 308 -17.70 -17.26 17.02
C ARG A 308 -16.78 -17.10 18.24
N LEU A 309 -16.39 -15.86 18.57
CA LEU A 309 -15.58 -15.57 19.77
C LEU A 309 -16.34 -15.84 21.08
N GLN A 310 -17.66 -15.62 21.11
CA GLN A 310 -18.47 -15.97 22.30
C GLN A 310 -18.61 -17.47 22.53
N HIS A 311 -18.44 -18.30 21.48
CA HIS A 311 -18.51 -19.75 21.63
C HIS A 311 -17.21 -20.38 22.17
N HIS A 312 -16.05 -19.75 21.94
CA HIS A 312 -14.76 -20.21 22.49
C HIS A 312 -14.47 -19.67 23.91
N GLN A 313 -15.19 -18.65 24.39
CA GLN A 313 -15.05 -18.09 25.75
C GLN A 313 -16.03 -18.65 26.80
N LYS A 314 -16.72 -19.77 26.53
CA LYS A 314 -17.47 -20.48 27.59
C LYS A 314 -16.50 -21.23 28.51
N LEU A 315 -15.83 -20.49 29.39
CA LEU A 315 -15.23 -21.04 30.61
C LEU A 315 -16.34 -21.72 31.44
N PRO A 316 -16.08 -22.88 32.06
CA PRO A 316 -17.07 -23.55 32.89
C PRO A 316 -17.39 -22.67 34.10
N LYS A 317 -18.68 -22.36 34.28
CA LYS A 317 -19.18 -21.85 35.56
C LYS A 317 -19.00 -22.95 36.60
N THR A 318 -17.95 -22.87 37.38
CA THR A 318 -17.87 -23.54 38.68
C THR A 318 -18.22 -22.53 39.77
N PHE A 319 -19.06 -23.02 40.69
CA PHE A 319 -19.73 -22.32 41.79
C PHE A 319 -18.84 -21.46 42.68
#